data_AF-A0A564ZMR6-F1
#
_entry.id   AF-A0A564ZMR6-F1
#
_cell.length_a   1.000
_cell.length_b   1.000
_cell.length_c   1.000
_cell.angle_alpha   90.00
_cell.angle_beta   90.00
_cell.angle_gamma   90.00
#
_symmetry.space_group_name_H-M   'P 1'
#
loop_
_entity.id
_entity.type
_entity.pdbx_description
1 polymer ?
#
loop_
_entity_poly.entity_id
_entity_poly.type
_entity_poly.pdbx_seq_one_letter_code
_entity_poly.pdbx_strand_id
1 'polypeptide(L)'
;MGYCDVWGGGCFRIVGAAVLLLGILTPSYDVSAQPIILEKIKEAQNRLDGLELNHHVTTIQQAVPVARRSKGQGRKPAFRYVKLQALTRDVAVTGLNLKTGESKDFIFEETVLLEPKKRPHVKPPQVIANENNCELTWRGGSRWGFNRDLLLTCNGEDFAVINLTMWTSRTARSVVVDQKTGRRMCRQGPLEQILGSYVPYSLELHTPDVADAGRRYLERVILQALQDLDDLNVTSKTFTDENLSGLTSIDFIHALLVDEHMDPEEFIKHQKNGSLSRLIEKYWVEVAINQDSAFRMSVSPAGATGISQFICPTYARILDESPESGLDPGFVHGMRDHVNAVKASIILFDADMSSWWTPTVKKVCAVSTEMLEDCWAASYNGGPNRLNRVVTKRGKHWMEKDTTVRNTRRYFASRLKEETYTYLAKLRSIRGYLLALEKSTPSTTDP
;
A
#
# COMPACT_ATOMS: atom_id res chain seq x y z
N MET A 1 -54.92 -18.10 38.94
CA MET A 1 -53.58 -18.04 39.55
C MET A 1 -52.83 -19.28 39.06
N GLY A 2 -51.79 -19.25 38.23
CA GLY A 2 -51.03 -18.20 37.56
C GLY A 2 -50.20 -18.82 36.42
N TYR A 3 -50.01 -18.00 35.38
CA TYR A 3 -48.97 -17.89 34.33
C TYR A 3 -48.13 -19.06 33.77
N CYS A 4 -47.90 -18.89 32.45
CA CYS A 4 -47.14 -19.60 31.42
C CYS A 4 -45.61 -19.67 31.58
N ASP A 5 -44.99 -20.55 30.78
CA ASP A 5 -43.87 -20.29 29.82
C ASP A 5 -43.60 -21.62 29.08
N VAL A 6 -43.81 -21.81 27.75
CA VAL A 6 -43.10 -21.34 26.54
C VAL A 6 -41.58 -21.29 26.71
N TRP A 7 -40.85 -22.13 25.95
CA TRP A 7 -39.73 -21.78 25.06
C TRP A 7 -39.13 -23.09 24.50
N GLY A 8 -39.16 -23.22 23.17
CA GLY A 8 -38.67 -24.38 22.44
C GLY A 8 -37.15 -24.32 22.25
N GLY A 9 -36.48 -25.42 22.60
CA GLY A 9 -35.08 -25.68 22.27
C GLY A 9 -34.97 -26.62 21.08
N GLY A 10 -34.57 -26.09 19.92
CA GLY A 10 -34.12 -26.89 18.79
C GLY A 10 -32.66 -27.28 18.97
N CYS A 11 -32.41 -28.57 19.25
CA CYS A 11 -31.07 -29.16 19.20
C CYS A 11 -30.62 -29.30 17.74
N PHE A 12 -29.62 -28.52 17.31
CA PHE A 12 -28.81 -28.88 16.15
C PHE A 12 -27.68 -29.80 16.60
N ARG A 13 -27.80 -31.10 16.30
CA ARG A 13 -26.69 -32.03 16.31
C ARG A 13 -25.90 -31.82 15.00
N ILE A 14 -24.70 -31.26 15.09
CA ILE A 14 -23.73 -31.33 14.00
C ILE A 14 -23.09 -32.71 14.10
N VAL A 15 -23.39 -33.56 13.11
CA VAL A 15 -22.73 -34.84 12.90
C VAL A 15 -21.30 -34.53 12.47
N GLY A 16 -20.32 -34.95 13.28
CA GLY A 16 -18.91 -34.89 12.93
C GLY A 16 -18.64 -35.78 11.72
N ALA A 17 -18.37 -35.16 10.57
CA ALA A 17 -17.77 -35.84 9.44
C ALA A 17 -16.26 -35.84 9.67
N ALA A 18 -15.71 -37.04 9.93
CA ALA A 18 -14.29 -37.27 9.89
C ALA A 18 -13.81 -37.11 8.44
N VAL A 19 -13.13 -36.01 8.15
CA VAL A 19 -12.44 -35.81 6.87
C VAL A 19 -11.14 -36.60 6.94
N LEU A 20 -11.09 -37.72 6.23
CA LEU A 20 -9.84 -38.39 5.89
C LEU A 20 -9.00 -37.44 5.04
N LEU A 21 -7.85 -37.01 5.59
CA LEU A 21 -6.78 -36.34 4.86
C LEU A 21 -6.14 -37.34 3.87
N LEU A 22 -6.76 -37.47 2.70
CA LEU A 22 -6.07 -37.93 1.49
C LEU A 22 -5.15 -36.80 1.03
N GLY A 23 -3.85 -37.09 0.96
CA GLY A 23 -2.83 -36.15 0.51
C GLY A 23 -3.23 -35.53 -0.83
N ILE A 24 -3.60 -34.26 -0.77
CA ILE A 24 -3.81 -33.44 -1.96
C ILE A 24 -2.43 -33.23 -2.55
N LEU A 25 -2.16 -33.95 -3.64
CA LEU A 25 -1.13 -33.58 -4.60
C LEU A 25 -1.37 -32.11 -4.93
N THR A 26 -0.46 -31.24 -4.48
CA THR A 26 -0.43 -29.84 -4.87
C THR A 26 -0.62 -29.80 -6.38
N PRO A 27 -1.63 -29.09 -6.93
CA PRO A 27 -1.68 -28.89 -8.36
C PRO A 27 -0.34 -28.26 -8.72
N SER A 28 0.41 -28.93 -9.59
CA SER A 28 1.55 -28.35 -10.27
C SER A 28 1.01 -27.07 -10.91
N TYR A 29 1.20 -25.94 -10.24
CA TYR A 29 0.92 -24.63 -10.78
C TYR A 29 1.71 -24.60 -12.07
N ASP A 30 0.97 -24.59 -13.18
CA ASP A 30 1.53 -24.39 -14.50
C ASP A 30 2.43 -23.18 -14.37
N VAL A 31 3.73 -23.37 -14.59
CA VAL A 31 4.70 -22.28 -14.73
C VAL A 31 4.32 -21.61 -16.05
N SER A 32 3.20 -20.88 -16.04
CA SER A 32 2.73 -20.14 -17.20
C SER A 32 3.91 -19.24 -17.56
N ALA A 33 4.42 -19.39 -18.78
CA ALA A 33 5.54 -18.62 -19.29
C ALA A 33 5.38 -17.17 -18.81
N GLN A 34 6.29 -16.71 -17.95
CA GLN A 34 6.24 -15.34 -17.47
C GLN A 34 6.27 -14.43 -18.71
N PRO A 35 5.47 -13.35 -18.76
CA PRO A 35 5.52 -12.45 -19.89
C PRO A 35 6.98 -12.06 -20.16
N ILE A 36 7.42 -12.09 -21.42
CA ILE A 36 8.80 -11.77 -21.83
C ILE A 36 9.28 -10.44 -21.22
N ILE A 37 8.36 -9.49 -21.02
CA ILE A 37 8.60 -8.21 -20.34
C ILE A 37 9.13 -8.40 -18.90
N LEU A 38 8.56 -9.31 -18.11
CA LEU A 38 8.99 -9.58 -16.73
C LEU A 38 10.38 -10.22 -16.68
N GLU A 39 10.70 -11.09 -17.63
CA GLU A 39 12.05 -11.64 -17.76
C GLU A 39 13.07 -10.54 -18.07
N LYS A 40 12.75 -9.65 -19.02
CA LYS A 40 13.59 -8.49 -19.36
C LYS A 40 13.78 -7.53 -18.18
N ILE A 41 12.74 -7.30 -17.38
CA ILE A 41 12.85 -6.53 -16.14
C ILE A 41 13.84 -7.19 -15.17
N LYS A 42 13.72 -8.51 -14.95
CA LYS A 42 14.61 -9.24 -14.05
C LYS A 42 16.06 -9.21 -14.54
N GLU A 43 16.27 -9.38 -15.85
CA GLU A 43 17.59 -9.20 -16.48
C GLU A 43 18.15 -7.81 -16.19
N ALA A 44 17.36 -6.74 -16.42
CA ALA A 44 17.77 -5.37 -16.17
C ALA A 44 18.08 -5.08 -14.70
N GLN A 45 17.30 -5.63 -13.77
CA GLN A 45 17.57 -5.51 -12.33
C GLN A 45 18.87 -6.20 -11.94
N ASN A 46 19.11 -7.42 -12.43
CA ASN A 46 20.34 -8.15 -12.16
C ASN A 46 21.59 -7.44 -12.72
N ARG A 47 21.48 -6.78 -13.88
CA ARG A 47 22.61 -6.03 -14.47
C ARG A 47 23.03 -4.82 -13.64
N LEU A 48 22.08 -4.19 -12.93
CA LEU A 48 22.35 -3.03 -12.09
C LEU A 48 22.59 -3.40 -10.63
N ASP A 49 22.47 -4.68 -10.26
CA ASP A 49 22.85 -5.15 -8.94
C ASP A 49 24.36 -4.99 -8.74
N GLY A 50 24.74 -4.43 -7.59
CA GLY A 50 26.13 -4.08 -7.29
C GLY A 50 26.68 -2.85 -8.02
N LEU A 51 25.87 -2.11 -8.80
CA LEU A 51 26.33 -0.88 -9.45
C LEU A 51 26.67 0.20 -8.40
N GLU A 52 27.90 0.69 -8.42
CA GLU A 52 28.34 1.80 -7.58
C GLU A 52 27.85 3.13 -8.19
N LEU A 53 26.79 3.68 -7.60
CA LEU A 53 26.27 5.01 -7.94
C LEU A 53 26.81 6.07 -6.99
N ASN A 54 27.29 7.19 -7.52
CA ASN A 54 27.75 8.31 -6.71
C ASN A 54 26.58 9.05 -6.08
N HIS A 55 26.80 9.56 -4.87
CA HIS A 55 25.89 10.49 -4.24
C HIS A 55 26.63 11.35 -3.22
N HIS A 56 26.14 12.57 -3.01
CA HIS A 56 26.63 13.43 -1.96
C HIS A 56 25.56 14.43 -1.53
N VAL A 57 25.59 14.83 -0.26
CA VAL A 57 24.70 15.84 0.29
C VAL A 57 25.42 17.17 0.36
N THR A 58 24.83 18.18 -0.26
CA THR A 58 25.33 19.55 -0.24
C THR A 58 24.35 20.47 0.47
N THR A 59 24.90 21.52 1.08
CA THR A 59 24.09 22.64 1.58
C THR A 59 24.08 23.73 0.51
N ILE A 60 22.92 23.95 -0.10
CA ILE A 60 22.73 25.03 -1.07
C ILE A 60 22.12 26.26 -0.40
N GLN A 61 22.47 27.45 -0.88
CA GLN A 61 21.81 28.69 -0.46
C GLN A 61 20.81 29.13 -1.54
N GLN A 62 19.55 29.29 -1.15
CA GLN A 62 18.50 29.77 -2.06
C GLN A 62 17.94 31.10 -1.59
N ALA A 63 17.83 32.07 -2.50
CA ALA A 63 17.11 33.31 -2.25
C ALA A 63 15.60 33.04 -2.29
N VAL A 64 14.92 33.30 -1.17
CA VAL A 64 13.47 33.15 -1.03
C VAL A 64 12.85 34.53 -0.78
N PRO A 65 11.78 34.90 -1.48
CA PRO A 65 11.10 36.16 -1.24
C PRO A 65 10.59 36.21 0.21
N VAL A 66 10.84 37.34 0.88
CA VAL A 66 10.29 37.59 2.21
C VAL A 66 8.81 37.91 2.04
N ALA A 67 7.93 36.98 2.42
CA ALA A 67 6.50 37.19 2.42
C ALA A 67 6.17 38.44 3.26
N ARG A 68 5.79 39.55 2.61
CA ARG A 68 5.34 40.77 3.29
C ARG A 68 3.82 40.87 3.28
N ARG A 69 3.26 41.20 4.45
CA ARG A 69 1.93 41.80 4.59
C ARG A 69 1.86 43.04 3.71
N SER A 70 0.86 43.09 2.84
CA SER A 70 0.59 44.16 1.88
C SER A 70 0.33 45.50 2.57
N LYS A 71 1.34 46.39 2.66
CA LYS A 71 1.12 47.86 2.77
C LYS A 71 2.30 48.61 2.14
N GLY A 72 2.09 49.16 0.96
CA GLY A 72 3.00 50.10 0.27
C GLY A 72 3.41 49.63 -1.13
N GLN A 73 2.75 50.18 -2.16
CA GLN A 73 3.20 50.06 -3.56
C GLN A 73 4.57 50.74 -3.72
N GLY A 74 5.55 50.05 -4.32
CA GLY A 74 6.80 50.66 -4.80
C GLY A 74 8.12 50.18 -4.18
N ARG A 75 8.14 49.24 -3.22
CA ARG A 75 9.42 48.69 -2.69
C ARG A 75 9.82 47.40 -3.43
N LYS A 76 11.09 47.33 -3.88
CA LYS A 76 11.69 46.13 -4.47
C LYS A 76 11.50 44.92 -3.52
N PRO A 77 11.20 43.72 -4.04
CA PRO A 77 11.03 42.52 -3.22
C PRO A 77 12.32 42.25 -2.42
N ALA A 78 12.18 42.16 -1.10
CA ALA A 78 13.28 41.74 -0.23
C ALA A 78 13.40 40.22 -0.30
N PHE A 79 14.62 39.72 -0.47
CA PHE A 79 14.93 38.29 -0.43
C PHE A 79 15.67 37.96 0.86
N ARG A 80 15.45 36.76 1.38
CA ARG A 80 16.29 36.15 2.41
C ARG A 80 16.94 34.90 1.84
N TYR A 81 18.20 34.65 2.20
CA TYR A 81 18.85 33.38 1.85
C TYR A 81 18.49 32.33 2.89
N VAL A 82 18.02 31.17 2.42
CA VAL A 82 17.80 29.99 3.25
C VAL A 82 18.81 28.92 2.87
N LYS A 83 19.39 28.25 3.87
CA LYS A 83 20.24 27.07 3.67
C LYS A 83 19.34 25.85 3.54
N LEU A 84 19.46 25.12 2.44
CA LEU A 84 18.71 23.90 2.14
C LEU A 84 19.67 22.74 1.94
N GLN A 85 19.28 21.55 2.36
CA GLN A 85 20.02 20.34 2.02
C GLN A 85 19.54 19.81 0.65
N ALA A 86 20.49 19.48 -0.22
CA ALA A 86 20.26 18.86 -1.51
C ALA A 86 21.05 17.56 -1.60
N LEU A 87 20.48 16.56 -2.26
CA LEU A 87 21.13 15.31 -2.62
C LEU A 87 21.43 15.36 -4.11
N THR A 88 22.71 15.40 -4.45
CA THR A 88 23.19 15.19 -5.82
C THR A 88 23.55 13.72 -5.95
N ARG A 89 23.04 13.06 -6.99
CA ARG A 89 23.11 11.59 -7.14
C ARG A 89 23.15 11.17 -8.59
N ASP A 90 23.82 10.07 -8.85
CA ASP A 90 23.66 9.33 -10.09
C ASP A 90 22.31 8.60 -10.09
N VAL A 91 21.72 8.51 -11.27
CA VAL A 91 20.48 7.78 -11.57
C VAL A 91 20.75 6.89 -12.77
N ALA A 92 20.69 5.59 -12.55
CA ALA A 92 20.78 4.60 -13.62
C ALA A 92 19.38 4.19 -14.09
N VAL A 93 19.20 4.11 -15.40
CA VAL A 93 17.95 3.77 -16.07
C VAL A 93 18.23 2.69 -17.11
N THR A 94 17.36 1.68 -17.16
CA THR A 94 17.33 0.74 -18.29
C THR A 94 16.01 0.92 -19.04
N GLY A 95 16.08 1.24 -20.32
CA GLY A 95 14.94 1.25 -21.23
C GLY A 95 14.85 -0.03 -22.05
N LEU A 96 13.63 -0.44 -22.40
CA LEU A 96 13.32 -1.57 -23.28
C LEU A 96 12.52 -1.08 -24.49
N ASN A 97 13.04 -1.30 -25.69
CA ASN A 97 12.27 -1.13 -26.92
C ASN A 97 11.33 -2.33 -27.06
N LEU A 98 10.04 -2.11 -26.81
CA LEU A 98 9.05 -3.18 -26.84
C LEU A 98 8.81 -3.80 -28.23
N LYS A 99 9.25 -3.14 -29.31
CA LYS A 99 9.14 -3.67 -30.68
C LYS A 99 10.27 -4.61 -31.03
N THR A 100 11.50 -4.28 -30.61
CA THR A 100 12.71 -5.03 -30.98
C THR A 100 13.19 -5.97 -29.88
N GLY A 101 12.78 -5.74 -28.63
CA GLY A 101 13.29 -6.43 -27.44
C GLY A 101 14.68 -5.94 -26.99
N GLU A 102 15.23 -4.92 -27.65
CA GLU A 102 16.52 -4.32 -27.30
C GLU A 102 16.42 -3.51 -26.01
N SER A 103 17.40 -3.66 -25.12
CA SER A 103 17.53 -2.85 -23.90
C SER A 103 18.68 -1.85 -24.00
N LYS A 104 18.51 -0.64 -23.48
CA LYS A 104 19.56 0.38 -23.38
C LYS A 104 19.70 0.89 -21.95
N ASP A 105 20.94 1.01 -21.50
CA ASP A 105 21.26 1.57 -20.18
C ASP A 105 21.70 3.03 -20.32
N PHE A 106 21.33 3.85 -19.35
CA PHE A 106 21.54 5.30 -19.34
C PHE A 106 21.80 5.76 -17.91
N ILE A 107 22.87 6.54 -17.66
CA ILE A 107 23.18 7.09 -16.34
C ILE A 107 23.24 8.60 -16.45
N PHE A 108 22.64 9.31 -15.51
CA PHE A 108 22.71 10.76 -15.44
C PHE A 108 22.78 11.24 -13.99
N GLU A 109 23.29 12.45 -13.79
CA GLU A 109 23.30 13.10 -12.47
C GLU A 109 22.03 13.93 -12.28
N GLU A 110 21.39 13.81 -11.12
CA GLU A 110 20.30 14.70 -10.71
C GLU A 110 20.55 15.30 -9.32
N THR A 111 20.05 16.51 -9.09
CA THR A 111 20.07 17.17 -7.78
C THR A 111 18.65 17.36 -7.26
N VAL A 112 18.37 16.85 -6.06
CA VAL A 112 17.04 16.87 -5.42
C VAL A 112 17.11 17.51 -4.04
N LEU A 113 16.19 18.43 -3.75
CA LEU A 113 16.07 19.01 -2.40
C LEU A 113 15.55 17.96 -1.41
N LEU A 114 16.22 17.82 -0.28
CA LEU A 114 15.85 16.86 0.76
C LEU A 114 14.62 17.30 1.57
N GLU A 115 14.27 18.59 1.54
CA GLU A 115 13.07 19.13 2.21
C GLU A 115 11.86 19.13 1.25
N PRO A 116 10.89 18.20 1.37
CA PRO A 116 9.82 18.06 0.36
C PRO A 116 8.97 19.31 0.20
N LYS A 117 8.69 20.02 1.31
CA LYS A 117 7.90 21.25 1.33
C LYS A 117 8.55 22.42 0.60
N LYS A 118 9.83 22.31 0.27
CA LYS A 118 10.61 23.34 -0.43
C LYS A 118 10.93 22.98 -1.87
N ARG A 119 10.51 21.79 -2.34
CA ARG A 119 10.70 21.37 -3.73
C ARG A 119 9.88 22.24 -4.67
N PRO A 120 10.46 22.73 -5.78
CA PRO A 120 9.70 23.51 -6.75
C PRO A 120 8.62 22.64 -7.38
N HIS A 121 7.45 23.24 -7.62
CA HIS A 121 6.44 22.61 -8.45
C HIS A 121 6.89 22.67 -9.90
N VAL A 122 6.96 21.52 -10.56
CA VAL A 122 7.32 21.41 -11.97
C VAL A 122 6.14 20.79 -12.69
N LYS A 123 5.81 21.27 -13.89
CA LYS A 123 4.76 20.68 -14.72
C LYS A 123 5.40 19.74 -15.77
N PRO A 124 4.94 18.49 -15.90
CA PRO A 124 5.33 17.64 -17.02
C PRO A 124 4.60 18.08 -18.33
N PRO A 125 5.11 17.72 -19.52
CA PRO A 125 6.33 16.96 -19.75
C PRO A 125 7.61 17.80 -19.62
N GLN A 126 8.72 17.21 -19.19
CA GLN A 126 10.03 17.87 -19.09
C GLN A 126 11.16 16.91 -19.42
N VAL A 127 12.12 17.36 -20.23
CA VAL A 127 13.41 16.68 -20.39
C VAL A 127 14.19 16.78 -19.08
N ILE A 128 14.59 15.63 -18.53
CA ILE A 128 15.37 15.56 -17.27
C ILE A 128 16.84 15.26 -17.52
N ALA A 129 17.17 14.58 -18.61
CA ALA A 129 18.54 14.32 -19.04
C ALA A 129 18.58 14.11 -20.56
N ASN A 130 19.70 14.48 -21.19
CA ASN A 130 19.95 14.26 -22.60
C ASN A 130 21.44 13.99 -22.82
N GLU A 131 21.76 12.82 -23.38
CA GLU A 131 23.13 12.41 -23.71
C GLU A 131 23.12 11.40 -24.86
N ASN A 132 24.12 11.42 -25.75
CA ASN A 132 24.32 10.40 -26.79
C ASN A 132 23.08 10.10 -27.65
N ASN A 133 22.35 11.15 -28.07
CA ASN A 133 21.07 11.07 -28.81
C ASN A 133 19.94 10.34 -28.05
N CYS A 134 20.08 10.18 -26.74
CA CYS A 134 19.05 9.70 -25.83
C CYS A 134 18.51 10.86 -24.99
N GLU A 135 17.19 10.96 -24.91
CA GLU A 135 16.46 11.93 -24.10
C GLU A 135 15.60 11.18 -23.08
N LEU A 136 15.77 11.50 -21.80
CA LEU A 136 14.90 11.02 -20.74
C LEU A 136 13.88 12.11 -20.39
N THR A 137 12.61 11.82 -20.60
CA THR A 137 11.50 12.75 -20.41
C THR A 137 10.59 12.30 -19.27
N TRP A 138 10.31 13.22 -18.35
CA TRP A 138 9.34 13.06 -17.28
C TRP A 138 7.94 13.42 -17.77
N ARG A 139 7.01 12.46 -17.78
CA ARG A 139 5.63 12.61 -18.27
C ARG A 139 4.60 12.83 -17.15
N GLY A 140 4.90 12.42 -15.92
CA GLY A 140 3.93 12.48 -14.81
C GLY A 140 4.40 11.85 -13.50
N GLY A 141 3.55 11.90 -12.47
CA GLY A 141 3.87 11.35 -11.15
C GLY A 141 4.80 12.24 -10.31
N SER A 142 5.50 11.65 -9.34
CA SER A 142 6.44 12.34 -8.48
C SER A 142 7.77 12.56 -9.19
N ARG A 143 8.16 13.81 -9.48
CA ARG A 143 9.50 14.14 -10.03
C ARG A 143 10.66 13.68 -9.14
N TRP A 144 10.44 13.34 -7.87
CA TRP A 144 11.51 13.21 -6.87
C TRP A 144 11.64 11.80 -6.26
N GLY A 145 10.70 10.90 -6.55
CA GLY A 145 10.64 9.52 -6.00
C GLY A 145 10.72 8.45 -7.09
N PHE A 146 10.33 7.21 -6.78
CA PHE A 146 10.30 6.13 -7.77
C PHE A 146 9.00 6.08 -8.59
N ASN A 147 7.91 6.63 -8.05
CA ASN A 147 6.63 6.75 -8.76
C ASN A 147 6.67 7.92 -9.75
N ARG A 148 7.48 7.82 -10.81
CA ARG A 148 7.53 8.79 -11.92
C ARG A 148 7.18 8.09 -13.22
N ASP A 149 6.34 8.70 -14.04
CA ASP A 149 6.14 8.25 -15.42
C ASP A 149 7.26 8.84 -16.28
N LEU A 150 8.11 7.96 -16.82
CA LEU A 150 9.30 8.30 -17.59
C LEU A 150 9.22 7.68 -18.99
N LEU A 151 9.77 8.41 -19.97
CA LEU A 151 9.97 7.94 -21.33
C LEU A 151 11.44 8.15 -21.70
N LEU A 152 12.12 7.11 -22.17
CA LEU A 152 13.45 7.22 -22.75
C LEU A 152 13.33 7.15 -24.27
N THR A 153 13.81 8.17 -24.99
CA THR A 153 13.81 8.19 -26.45
C THR A 153 15.25 8.24 -26.94
N CYS A 154 15.71 7.24 -27.68
CA CYS A 154 17.08 7.16 -28.20
C CYS A 154 17.07 7.05 -29.73
N ASN A 155 17.76 7.94 -30.43
CA ASN A 155 17.79 8.00 -31.90
C ASN A 155 16.38 8.04 -32.55
N GLY A 156 15.42 8.68 -31.87
CA GLY A 156 14.02 8.76 -32.32
C GLY A 156 13.17 7.51 -32.03
N GLU A 157 13.70 6.51 -31.32
CA GLU A 157 12.96 5.34 -30.87
C GLU A 157 12.62 5.41 -29.39
N ASP A 158 11.40 5.01 -29.03
CA ASP A 158 10.92 5.02 -27.65
C ASP A 158 11.20 3.71 -26.92
N PHE A 159 11.64 3.83 -25.67
CA PHE A 159 11.96 2.76 -24.74
C PHE A 159 11.11 2.92 -23.48
N ALA A 160 10.43 1.84 -23.08
CA ALA A 160 9.76 1.76 -21.79
C ALA A 160 10.81 1.60 -20.69
N VAL A 161 10.74 2.39 -19.62
CA VAL A 161 11.70 2.26 -18.51
C VAL A 161 11.39 1.00 -17.72
N ILE A 162 12.29 0.01 -17.79
CA ILE A 162 12.17 -1.29 -17.13
C ILE A 162 13.09 -1.45 -15.93
N ASN A 163 13.94 -0.45 -15.64
CA ASN A 163 14.60 -0.31 -14.35
C ASN A 163 15.00 1.14 -14.09
N LEU A 164 14.91 1.57 -12.83
CA LEU A 164 15.34 2.86 -12.33
C LEU A 164 16.03 2.65 -10.99
N THR A 165 17.35 2.90 -10.95
CA THR A 165 18.16 2.77 -9.75
C THR A 165 18.71 4.12 -9.32
N MET A 166 18.43 4.52 -8.09
CA MET A 166 18.92 5.79 -7.54
C MET A 166 19.04 5.75 -6.01
N TRP A 167 19.95 6.56 -5.48
CA TRP A 167 19.99 6.86 -4.05
C TRP A 167 18.78 7.66 -3.64
N THR A 168 18.06 7.29 -2.58
CA THR A 168 17.01 8.11 -1.98
C THR A 168 17.21 8.22 -0.47
N SER A 169 16.38 9.03 0.19
CA SER A 169 16.47 9.23 1.63
C SER A 169 15.12 8.95 2.31
N ARG A 170 15.15 8.38 3.51
CA ARG A 170 13.97 8.32 4.38
C ARG A 170 14.36 8.50 5.84
N THR A 171 13.38 8.80 6.69
CA THR A 171 13.59 8.80 8.15
C THR A 171 13.67 7.36 8.65
N ALA A 172 14.77 7.00 9.30
CA ALA A 172 14.92 5.70 9.93
C ALA A 172 13.86 5.50 11.02
N ARG A 173 13.32 4.28 11.11
CA ARG A 173 12.36 3.89 12.14
C ARG A 173 12.70 2.50 12.64
N SER A 174 12.77 2.34 13.96
CA SER A 174 13.05 1.05 14.58
C SER A 174 12.10 0.80 15.75
N VAL A 175 11.83 -0.49 15.97
CA VAL A 175 11.20 -0.95 17.20
C VAL A 175 12.31 -1.20 18.21
N VAL A 176 12.13 -0.69 19.42
CA VAL A 176 13.06 -0.91 20.53
C VAL A 176 12.27 -1.29 21.77
N VAL A 177 12.90 -2.04 22.69
CA VAL A 177 12.32 -2.36 23.98
C VAL A 177 12.60 -1.21 24.95
N ASP A 178 11.57 -0.65 25.56
CA ASP A 178 11.69 0.30 26.64
C ASP A 178 12.15 -0.42 27.92
N GLN A 179 13.32 -0.05 28.43
CA GLN A 179 13.95 -0.73 29.56
C GLN A 179 13.17 -0.61 30.88
N LYS A 180 12.27 0.39 31.03
CA LYS A 180 11.50 0.60 32.26
C LYS A 180 10.23 -0.22 32.27
N THR A 181 9.56 -0.29 31.12
CA THR A 181 8.23 -0.91 30.98
C THR A 181 8.28 -2.30 30.38
N GLY A 182 9.40 -2.69 29.76
CA GLY A 182 9.54 -3.92 28.98
C GLY A 182 8.76 -3.93 27.67
N ARG A 183 8.04 -2.85 27.34
CA ARG A 183 7.20 -2.75 26.14
C ARG A 183 8.01 -2.30 24.93
N ARG A 184 7.63 -2.80 23.76
CA ARG A 184 8.17 -2.32 22.49
C ARG A 184 7.59 -0.96 22.16
N MET A 185 8.44 -0.07 21.68
CA MET A 185 8.07 1.25 21.21
C MET A 185 8.78 1.60 19.91
N CYS A 186 8.15 2.45 19.11
CA CYS A 186 8.77 2.99 17.92
C CYS A 186 9.71 4.15 18.26
N ARG A 187 10.93 4.12 17.72
CA ARG A 187 11.84 5.27 17.70
C ARG A 187 12.08 5.75 16.28
N GLN A 188 12.05 7.07 16.12
CA GLN A 188 12.50 7.73 14.90
C GLN A 188 14.01 7.97 15.02
N GLY A 189 14.75 7.54 14.01
CA GLY A 189 16.18 7.74 13.88
C GLY A 189 16.54 8.88 12.92
N PRO A 190 17.82 9.02 12.55
CA PRO A 190 18.27 10.00 11.57
C PRO A 190 17.72 9.70 10.16
N LEU A 191 17.95 10.62 9.22
CA LEU A 191 17.76 10.34 7.81
C LEU A 191 18.78 9.28 7.37
N GLU A 192 18.30 8.23 6.72
CA GLU A 192 19.13 7.21 6.07
C GLU A 192 19.09 7.40 4.56
N GLN A 193 20.25 7.23 3.93
CA GLN A 193 20.37 7.15 2.48
C GLN A 193 20.35 5.68 2.07
N ILE A 194 19.56 5.38 1.06
CA ILE A 194 19.32 4.02 0.62
C ILE A 194 19.34 4.00 -0.91
N LEU A 195 20.15 3.11 -1.47
CA LEU A 195 20.09 2.79 -2.89
C LEU A 195 18.86 1.93 -3.13
N GLY A 196 18.04 2.30 -4.11
CA GLY A 196 16.85 1.54 -4.49
C GLY A 196 16.79 1.35 -5.99
N SER A 197 16.42 0.14 -6.40
CA SER A 197 16.04 -0.24 -7.77
C SER A 197 14.52 -0.43 -7.81
N TYR A 198 13.86 0.12 -8.82
CA TYR A 198 12.41 0.02 -9.00
C TYR A 198 12.05 0.19 -10.48
N VAL A 199 10.98 -0.44 -10.92
CA VAL A 199 10.39 -0.19 -12.24
C VAL A 199 9.21 0.76 -12.07
N PRO A 200 9.30 2.00 -12.60
CA PRO A 200 8.17 2.90 -12.57
C PRO A 200 7.02 2.37 -13.43
N TYR A 201 5.79 2.60 -13.00
CA TYR A 201 4.64 2.37 -13.87
C TYR A 201 4.75 3.22 -15.15
N SER A 202 4.50 2.58 -16.28
CA SER A 202 4.32 3.25 -17.57
C SER A 202 3.14 2.62 -18.31
N LEU A 203 2.53 3.37 -19.22
CA LEU A 203 1.42 2.88 -20.01
C LEU A 203 1.81 1.68 -20.90
N GLU A 204 3.05 1.69 -21.37
CA GLU A 204 3.62 0.68 -22.26
C GLU A 204 3.76 -0.69 -21.57
N LEU A 205 3.93 -0.71 -20.24
CA LEU A 205 4.00 -1.93 -19.44
C LEU A 205 2.62 -2.43 -18.97
N HIS A 206 1.57 -1.65 -19.20
CA HIS A 206 0.21 -1.99 -18.78
C HIS A 206 -0.46 -2.91 -19.81
N THR A 207 -0.21 -4.20 -19.70
CA THR A 207 -0.91 -5.24 -20.47
C THR A 207 -1.78 -6.12 -19.55
N PRO A 208 -2.82 -6.78 -20.09
CA PRO A 208 -3.64 -7.71 -19.30
C PRO A 208 -2.81 -8.80 -18.61
N ASP A 209 -1.83 -9.39 -19.31
CA ASP A 209 -0.98 -10.45 -18.76
C ASP A 209 -0.10 -9.97 -17.61
N VAL A 210 0.44 -8.74 -17.71
CA VAL A 210 1.24 -8.14 -16.63
C VAL A 210 0.35 -7.80 -15.44
N ALA A 211 -0.84 -7.25 -15.66
CA ALA A 211 -1.80 -6.98 -14.59
C ALA A 211 -2.22 -8.28 -13.87
N ASP A 212 -2.53 -9.34 -14.61
CA ASP A 212 -2.90 -10.63 -14.02
C ASP A 212 -1.74 -11.28 -13.27
N ALA A 213 -0.50 -11.17 -13.77
CA ALA A 213 0.69 -11.65 -13.06
C ALA A 213 0.85 -10.98 -11.68
N GLY A 214 0.57 -9.68 -11.58
CA GLY A 214 0.59 -8.93 -10.32
C GLY A 214 -0.55 -9.30 -9.38
N ARG A 215 -1.75 -9.49 -9.91
CA ARG A 215 -2.90 -9.99 -9.16
C ARG A 215 -2.59 -11.34 -8.51
N ARG A 216 -2.11 -12.31 -9.30
CA ARG A 216 -1.72 -13.65 -8.82
C ARG A 216 -0.55 -13.61 -7.85
N TYR A 217 0.38 -12.67 -8.01
CA TYR A 217 1.46 -12.48 -7.04
C TYR A 217 0.91 -12.11 -5.66
N LEU A 218 -0.01 -11.12 -5.57
CA LEU A 218 -0.63 -10.74 -4.30
C LEU A 218 -1.39 -11.91 -3.68
N GLU A 219 -2.16 -12.65 -4.47
CA GLU A 219 -2.90 -13.82 -4.01
C GLU A 219 -1.97 -14.86 -3.37
N ARG A 220 -0.82 -15.18 -4.00
CA ARG A 220 0.19 -16.09 -3.43
C ARG A 220 0.78 -15.57 -2.12
N VAL A 221 1.10 -14.29 -2.05
CA VAL A 221 1.61 -13.65 -0.82
C VAL A 221 0.59 -13.78 0.31
N ILE A 222 -0.69 -13.55 0.02
CA ILE A 222 -1.77 -13.62 0.99
C ILE A 222 -1.96 -15.07 1.46
N LEU A 223 -2.03 -16.02 0.53
CA LEU A 223 -2.12 -17.45 0.85
C LEU A 223 -0.96 -17.92 1.72
N GLN A 224 0.28 -17.51 1.41
CA GLN A 224 1.44 -17.83 2.22
C GLN A 224 1.33 -17.24 3.64
N ALA A 225 0.87 -16.00 3.77
CA ALA A 225 0.68 -15.37 5.08
C ALA A 225 -0.38 -16.07 5.93
N LEU A 226 -1.47 -16.53 5.30
CA LEU A 226 -2.51 -17.31 5.96
C LEU A 226 -1.97 -18.68 6.41
N GLN A 227 -1.25 -19.37 5.53
CA GLN A 227 -0.61 -20.66 5.85
C GLN A 227 0.39 -20.53 7.00
N ASP A 228 1.24 -19.50 6.99
CA ASP A 228 2.18 -19.22 8.09
C ASP A 228 1.46 -19.06 9.45
N LEU A 229 0.29 -18.40 9.47
CA LEU A 229 -0.49 -18.21 10.69
C LEU A 229 -1.17 -19.51 11.15
N ASP A 230 -1.61 -20.35 10.21
CA ASP A 230 -2.16 -21.68 10.51
C ASP A 230 -1.09 -22.63 11.05
N ASP A 231 0.09 -22.67 10.43
CA ASP A 231 1.21 -23.51 10.86
C ASP A 231 1.66 -23.16 12.29
N LEU A 232 1.58 -21.87 12.65
CA LEU A 232 1.85 -21.36 13.99
C LEU A 232 0.66 -21.51 14.96
N ASN A 233 -0.49 -21.99 14.49
CA ASN A 233 -1.74 -22.12 15.24
C ASN A 233 -2.14 -20.82 15.97
N VAL A 234 -2.03 -19.68 15.28
CA VAL A 234 -2.36 -18.38 15.88
C VAL A 234 -3.87 -18.21 15.92
N THR A 235 -4.46 -18.26 17.12
CA THR A 235 -5.89 -18.12 17.34
C THR A 235 -6.32 -16.67 17.52
N SER A 236 -7.54 -16.33 17.09
CA SER A 236 -8.14 -15.02 17.35
C SER A 236 -8.41 -14.80 18.84
N LYS A 237 -8.11 -13.61 19.33
CA LYS A 237 -8.46 -13.17 20.69
C LYS A 237 -9.92 -12.79 20.82
N THR A 238 -10.54 -12.39 19.71
CA THR A 238 -11.94 -11.95 19.71
C THR A 238 -12.90 -13.10 19.38
N PHE A 239 -12.48 -14.03 18.52
CA PHE A 239 -13.19 -15.26 18.18
C PHE A 239 -12.34 -16.46 18.65
N THR A 240 -12.44 -16.78 19.94
CA THR A 240 -11.50 -17.70 20.64
C THR A 240 -11.44 -19.12 20.09
N ASP A 241 -12.41 -19.52 19.27
CA ASP A 241 -12.50 -20.86 18.67
C ASP A 241 -12.05 -20.86 17.19
N GLU A 242 -11.54 -19.74 16.68
CA GLU A 242 -11.15 -19.54 15.28
C GLU A 242 -9.67 -19.17 15.14
N ASN A 243 -9.00 -19.73 14.12
CA ASN A 243 -7.66 -19.29 13.72
C ASN A 243 -7.72 -17.90 13.08
N LEU A 244 -6.65 -17.11 13.23
CA LEU A 244 -6.55 -15.79 12.60
C LEU A 244 -6.65 -15.85 11.07
N SER A 245 -6.15 -16.93 10.47
CA SER A 245 -6.24 -17.22 9.03
C SER A 245 -7.69 -17.29 8.53
N GLY A 246 -8.62 -17.76 9.39
CA GLY A 246 -10.03 -17.91 9.05
C GLY A 246 -10.85 -16.62 9.18
N LEU A 247 -10.29 -15.56 9.76
CA LEU A 247 -11.06 -14.34 10.04
C LEU A 247 -11.44 -13.58 8.78
N THR A 248 -10.62 -13.61 7.75
CA THR A 248 -10.77 -12.67 6.63
C THR A 248 -10.60 -13.33 5.28
N SER A 249 -11.33 -12.83 4.28
CA SER A 249 -11.24 -13.30 2.91
C SER A 249 -9.95 -12.83 2.24
N ILE A 250 -9.45 -13.65 1.31
CA ILE A 250 -8.33 -13.27 0.42
C ILE A 250 -8.66 -11.98 -0.32
N ASP A 251 -9.90 -11.85 -0.83
CA ASP A 251 -10.39 -10.66 -1.53
C ASP A 251 -10.34 -9.39 -0.68
N PHE A 252 -10.63 -9.49 0.63
CA PHE A 252 -10.48 -8.34 1.52
C PHE A 252 -9.05 -7.87 1.60
N ILE A 253 -8.12 -8.80 1.90
CA ILE A 253 -6.71 -8.45 2.06
C ILE A 253 -6.18 -7.90 0.73
N HIS A 254 -6.51 -8.54 -0.39
CA HIS A 254 -6.15 -8.07 -1.73
C HIS A 254 -6.63 -6.65 -1.96
N ALA A 255 -7.93 -6.41 -1.73
CA ALA A 255 -8.51 -5.09 -1.90
C ALA A 255 -7.86 -4.05 -0.99
N LEU A 256 -7.56 -4.40 0.26
CA LEU A 256 -6.88 -3.53 1.21
C LEU A 256 -5.46 -3.14 0.73
N LEU A 257 -4.65 -4.09 0.28
CA LEU A 257 -3.30 -3.81 -0.21
C LEU A 257 -3.31 -2.88 -1.43
N VAL A 258 -4.28 -3.05 -2.34
CA VAL A 258 -4.45 -2.13 -3.49
C VAL A 258 -4.94 -0.76 -3.03
N ASP A 259 -5.89 -0.72 -2.09
CA ASP A 259 -6.46 0.51 -1.55
C ASP A 259 -5.40 1.41 -0.88
N GLU A 260 -4.45 0.82 -0.14
CA GLU A 260 -3.36 1.54 0.54
C GLU A 260 -2.47 2.34 -0.42
N HIS A 261 -2.35 1.90 -1.67
CA HIS A 261 -1.55 2.59 -2.68
C HIS A 261 -2.38 3.44 -3.64
N MET A 262 -3.70 3.32 -3.61
CA MET A 262 -4.60 4.08 -4.45
C MET A 262 -4.78 5.52 -3.96
N ASP A 263 -4.27 6.48 -4.72
CA ASP A 263 -4.44 7.91 -4.42
C ASP A 263 -5.93 8.32 -4.44
N PRO A 264 -6.43 9.01 -3.39
CA PRO A 264 -7.83 9.43 -3.33
C PRO A 264 -8.29 10.35 -4.47
N GLU A 265 -7.44 11.26 -4.95
CA GLU A 265 -7.79 12.18 -6.03
C GLU A 265 -7.81 11.46 -7.38
N GLU A 266 -6.84 10.58 -7.62
CA GLU A 266 -6.81 9.68 -8.77
C GLU A 266 -8.05 8.78 -8.80
N PHE A 267 -8.42 8.17 -7.67
CA PHE A 267 -9.64 7.38 -7.54
C PHE A 267 -10.90 8.18 -7.92
N ILE A 268 -11.08 9.38 -7.36
CA ILE A 268 -12.26 10.21 -7.66
C ILE A 268 -12.31 10.56 -9.15
N LYS A 269 -11.16 10.84 -9.78
CA LYS A 269 -11.07 11.12 -11.21
C LYS A 269 -11.45 9.90 -12.04
N HIS A 270 -10.92 8.72 -11.71
CA HIS A 270 -11.17 7.47 -12.44
C HIS A 270 -12.60 6.93 -12.22
N GLN A 271 -13.19 7.20 -11.06
CA GLN A 271 -14.59 6.92 -10.79
C GLN A 271 -15.50 7.75 -11.71
N LYS A 272 -15.21 9.05 -11.87
CA LYS A 272 -16.03 9.95 -12.70
C LYS A 272 -15.93 9.67 -14.20
N ASN A 273 -14.79 9.17 -14.68
CA ASN A 273 -14.57 8.92 -16.10
C ASN A 273 -14.80 7.46 -16.52
N GLY A 274 -15.23 6.59 -15.60
CA GLY A 274 -15.52 5.18 -15.88
C GLY A 274 -14.29 4.30 -16.14
N SER A 275 -13.12 4.66 -15.64
CA SER A 275 -11.86 3.91 -15.85
C SER A 275 -11.24 3.38 -14.55
N LEU A 276 -12.09 2.95 -13.61
CA LEU A 276 -11.64 2.38 -12.33
C LEU A 276 -10.91 1.05 -12.48
N SER A 277 -11.34 0.15 -13.37
CA SER A 277 -10.64 -1.13 -13.60
C SER A 277 -9.17 -0.89 -13.97
N ARG A 278 -8.92 0.05 -14.89
CA ARG A 278 -7.58 0.45 -15.28
C ARG A 278 -6.75 1.06 -14.15
N LEU A 279 -7.40 1.78 -13.23
CA LEU A 279 -6.70 2.28 -12.05
C LEU A 279 -6.32 1.14 -11.09
N ILE A 280 -7.17 0.13 -10.95
CA ILE A 280 -6.89 -1.06 -10.13
C ILE A 280 -5.76 -1.89 -10.77
N GLU A 281 -5.86 -2.17 -12.07
CA GLU A 281 -4.86 -2.89 -12.85
C GLU A 281 -3.49 -2.19 -12.83
N LYS A 282 -3.43 -0.85 -12.79
CA LYS A 282 -2.18 -0.09 -12.62
C LYS A 282 -1.40 -0.55 -11.38
N TYR A 283 -2.06 -0.74 -10.24
CA TYR A 283 -1.40 -1.19 -9.01
C TYR A 283 -0.96 -2.66 -9.12
N TRP A 284 -1.73 -3.50 -9.80
CA TRP A 284 -1.28 -4.86 -10.10
C TRP A 284 -0.09 -4.88 -11.04
N VAL A 285 -0.05 -4.03 -12.06
CA VAL A 285 1.12 -3.87 -12.94
C VAL A 285 2.34 -3.47 -12.12
N GLU A 286 2.24 -2.49 -11.23
CA GLU A 286 3.34 -2.10 -10.32
C GLU A 286 3.83 -3.25 -9.45
N VAL A 287 2.91 -4.09 -8.96
CA VAL A 287 3.25 -5.31 -8.23
C VAL A 287 3.93 -6.34 -9.13
N ALA A 288 3.44 -6.56 -10.35
CA ALA A 288 4.00 -7.55 -11.26
C ALA A 288 5.45 -7.24 -11.66
N ILE A 289 5.71 -5.98 -12.01
CA ILE A 289 7.01 -5.52 -12.51
C ILE A 289 8.04 -5.33 -11.38
N ASN A 290 7.62 -5.28 -10.11
CA ASN A 290 8.52 -5.12 -8.97
C ASN A 290 8.55 -6.31 -8.00
N GLN A 291 7.57 -7.22 -8.05
CA GLN A 291 7.42 -8.38 -7.18
C GLN A 291 7.68 -8.07 -5.70
N ASP A 292 8.61 -8.78 -5.04
CA ASP A 292 9.03 -8.58 -3.65
C ASP A 292 9.49 -7.14 -3.35
N SER A 293 9.94 -6.42 -4.39
CA SER A 293 10.34 -5.03 -4.29
C SER A 293 9.19 -4.03 -4.42
N ALA A 294 7.99 -4.46 -4.80
CA ALA A 294 6.84 -3.57 -4.95
C ALA A 294 6.56 -2.82 -3.64
N PHE A 295 6.46 -1.49 -3.72
CA PHE A 295 6.20 -0.60 -2.59
C PHE A 295 7.16 -0.71 -1.38
N ARG A 296 8.30 -1.41 -1.47
CA ARG A 296 9.30 -1.54 -0.37
C ARG A 296 9.90 -0.21 0.09
N MET A 297 9.78 0.80 -0.76
CA MET A 297 10.27 2.18 -0.55
C MET A 297 9.13 3.16 -0.25
N SER A 298 7.87 2.72 -0.30
CA SER A 298 6.70 3.57 -0.07
C SER A 298 6.63 3.95 1.40
N VAL A 299 6.72 5.25 1.66
CA VAL A 299 6.58 5.82 3.00
C VAL A 299 5.65 7.02 2.95
N SER A 300 4.54 6.95 3.67
CA SER A 300 3.59 8.06 3.75
C SER A 300 4.13 9.23 4.60
N PRO A 301 3.53 10.42 4.51
CA PRO A 301 3.86 11.53 5.41
C PRO A 301 3.70 11.20 6.91
N ALA A 302 2.80 10.26 7.25
CA ALA A 302 2.60 9.78 8.62
C ALA A 302 3.62 8.69 9.02
N GLY A 303 4.45 8.21 8.10
CA GLY A 303 5.43 7.16 8.32
C GLY A 303 4.88 5.74 8.15
N ALA A 304 3.70 5.60 7.53
CA ALA A 304 3.21 4.31 7.05
C ALA A 304 4.19 3.75 6.02
N THR A 305 4.55 2.47 6.11
CA THR A 305 5.65 1.88 5.33
C THR A 305 5.21 0.58 4.66
N GLY A 306 5.71 0.32 3.45
CA GLY A 306 5.54 -0.96 2.77
C GLY A 306 4.19 -1.14 2.09
N ILE A 307 3.92 -2.36 1.62
CA ILE A 307 2.73 -2.70 0.81
C ILE A 307 1.41 -2.55 1.59
N SER A 308 1.44 -2.74 2.91
CA SER A 308 0.27 -2.58 3.78
C SER A 308 0.18 -1.19 4.40
N GLN A 309 1.12 -0.27 4.09
CA GLN A 309 1.19 1.07 4.68
C GLN A 309 1.05 1.06 6.22
N PHE A 310 1.76 0.14 6.87
CA PHE A 310 1.68 -0.03 8.32
C PHE A 310 2.49 1.03 9.07
N ILE A 311 2.04 1.47 10.24
CA ILE A 311 2.76 2.46 11.06
C ILE A 311 3.53 1.81 12.22
N CYS A 312 4.75 2.30 12.44
CA CYS A 312 5.70 1.74 13.41
C CYS A 312 5.19 1.62 14.86
N PRO A 313 4.47 2.60 15.44
CA PRO A 313 3.91 2.44 16.78
C PRO A 313 2.87 1.31 16.88
N THR A 314 2.05 1.14 15.85
CA THR A 314 1.08 0.04 15.77
C THR A 314 1.79 -1.30 15.63
N TYR A 315 2.87 -1.34 14.84
CA TYR A 315 3.66 -2.56 14.65
C TYR A 315 4.31 -3.02 15.96
N ALA A 316 4.93 -2.09 16.69
CA ALA A 316 5.50 -2.37 18.00
C ALA A 316 4.46 -2.93 18.98
N ARG A 317 3.24 -2.40 18.95
CA ARG A 317 2.14 -2.87 19.79
C ARG A 317 1.71 -4.30 19.43
N ILE A 318 1.51 -4.62 18.16
CA ILE A 318 1.08 -5.98 17.78
C ILE A 318 2.16 -7.03 18.02
N LEU A 319 3.45 -6.66 17.96
CA LEU A 319 4.56 -7.52 18.38
C LEU A 319 4.49 -7.89 19.86
N ASP A 320 4.02 -6.98 20.71
CA ASP A 320 3.81 -7.23 22.15
C ASP A 320 2.52 -8.01 22.40
N GLU A 321 1.47 -7.73 21.63
CA GLU A 321 0.18 -8.36 21.82
C GLU A 321 0.15 -9.79 21.26
N SER A 322 0.79 -10.09 20.14
CA SER A 322 0.78 -11.41 19.49
C SER A 322 2.21 -11.91 19.21
N PRO A 323 3.03 -12.16 20.26
CA PRO A 323 4.41 -12.64 20.09
C PRO A 323 4.51 -14.02 19.42
N GLU A 324 3.45 -14.83 19.49
CA GLU A 324 3.33 -16.16 18.87
C GLU A 324 3.25 -16.13 17.34
N SER A 325 2.96 -14.96 16.75
CA SER A 325 2.69 -14.83 15.31
C SER A 325 3.92 -14.83 14.40
N GLY A 326 5.13 -14.96 14.95
CA GLY A 326 6.36 -15.05 14.17
C GLY A 326 6.65 -13.82 13.30
N LEU A 327 6.13 -12.65 13.67
CA LEU A 327 6.42 -11.39 12.98
C LEU A 327 7.89 -10.98 13.13
N ASP A 328 8.44 -10.38 12.08
CA ASP A 328 9.78 -9.81 12.10
C ASP A 328 9.89 -8.69 13.17
N PRO A 329 10.87 -8.73 14.08
CA PRO A 329 10.97 -7.72 15.14
C PRO A 329 11.39 -6.33 14.61
N GLY A 330 11.99 -6.25 13.43
CA GLY A 330 12.44 -5.03 12.77
C GLY A 330 11.38 -4.45 11.85
N PHE A 331 10.65 -3.42 12.32
CA PHE A 331 9.55 -2.78 11.57
C PHE A 331 9.84 -2.54 10.07
N VAL A 332 10.99 -1.96 9.74
CA VAL A 332 11.33 -1.65 8.35
C VAL A 332 11.55 -2.90 7.51
N HIS A 333 12.21 -3.92 8.06
CA HIS A 333 12.46 -5.18 7.37
C HIS A 333 11.13 -5.94 7.21
N GLY A 334 10.38 -6.07 8.30
CA GLY A 334 9.07 -6.70 8.31
C GLY A 334 8.06 -6.07 7.36
N MET A 335 8.02 -4.74 7.21
CA MET A 335 7.08 -4.10 6.26
C MET A 335 7.54 -4.12 4.81
N ARG A 336 8.80 -4.49 4.55
CA ARG A 336 9.31 -4.73 3.19
C ARG A 336 9.07 -6.16 2.73
N ASP A 337 9.02 -7.10 3.67
CA ASP A 337 8.55 -8.46 3.41
C ASP A 337 7.01 -8.45 3.29
N HIS A 338 6.49 -8.80 2.12
CA HIS A 338 5.05 -8.72 1.87
C HIS A 338 4.25 -9.74 2.68
N VAL A 339 4.79 -10.95 2.91
CA VAL A 339 4.11 -11.99 3.69
C VAL A 339 3.99 -11.54 5.13
N ASN A 340 5.08 -11.04 5.72
CA ASN A 340 5.06 -10.47 7.07
C ASN A 340 4.15 -9.24 7.16
N ALA A 341 4.14 -8.37 6.15
CA ALA A 341 3.24 -7.22 6.09
C ALA A 341 1.76 -7.64 6.09
N VAL A 342 1.40 -8.70 5.36
CA VAL A 342 0.04 -9.26 5.36
C VAL A 342 -0.31 -9.89 6.72
N LYS A 343 0.58 -10.71 7.30
CA LYS A 343 0.39 -11.27 8.66
C LYS A 343 0.10 -10.15 9.66
N ALA A 344 0.90 -9.09 9.63
CA ALA A 344 0.74 -7.94 10.51
C ALA A 344 -0.63 -7.25 10.35
N SER A 345 -1.13 -7.13 9.12
CA SER A 345 -2.48 -6.59 8.86
C SER A 345 -3.57 -7.48 9.44
N ILE A 346 -3.49 -8.80 9.26
CA ILE A 346 -4.46 -9.77 9.82
C ILE A 346 -4.49 -9.70 11.36
N ILE A 347 -3.32 -9.75 11.99
CA ILE A 347 -3.18 -9.64 13.44
C ILE A 347 -3.74 -8.31 13.94
N LEU A 348 -3.52 -7.22 13.20
CA LEU A 348 -4.07 -5.92 13.56
C LEU A 348 -5.60 -5.91 13.52
N PHE A 349 -6.24 -6.60 12.57
CA PHE A 349 -7.69 -6.67 12.51
C PHE A 349 -8.27 -7.24 13.80
N ASP A 350 -7.75 -8.38 14.27
CA ASP A 350 -8.18 -9.00 15.53
C ASP A 350 -7.81 -8.15 16.76
N ALA A 351 -6.57 -7.66 16.81
CA ALA A 351 -6.08 -6.84 17.91
C ALA A 351 -6.91 -5.56 18.10
N ASP A 352 -7.18 -4.83 17.02
CA ASP A 352 -8.03 -3.64 17.07
C ASP A 352 -9.47 -4.00 17.37
N MET A 353 -9.97 -5.10 16.81
CA MET A 353 -11.35 -5.54 17.01
C MET A 353 -11.69 -5.75 18.47
N SER A 354 -10.80 -6.32 19.27
CA SER A 354 -10.98 -6.46 20.72
C SER A 354 -11.39 -5.15 21.43
N SER A 355 -10.97 -3.99 20.90
CA SER A 355 -11.26 -2.68 21.49
C SER A 355 -12.61 -2.06 21.07
N TRP A 356 -13.20 -2.52 19.97
CA TRP A 356 -14.48 -2.00 19.45
C TRP A 356 -15.59 -3.03 19.33
N TRP A 357 -15.33 -4.32 19.57
CA TRP A 357 -16.31 -5.42 19.52
C TRP A 357 -17.31 -5.43 20.70
N THR A 358 -17.96 -4.30 20.94
CA THR A 358 -19.00 -4.13 21.96
C THR A 358 -20.33 -4.72 21.49
N PRO A 359 -21.30 -5.02 22.39
CA PRO A 359 -22.62 -5.52 21.99
C PRO A 359 -23.33 -4.63 20.97
N THR A 360 -23.15 -3.31 21.04
CA THR A 360 -23.73 -2.36 20.08
C THR A 360 -23.07 -2.46 18.71
N VAL A 361 -21.74 -2.52 18.68
CA VAL A 361 -21.00 -2.59 17.42
C VAL A 361 -21.18 -3.96 16.77
N LYS A 362 -21.21 -5.05 17.53
CA LYS A 362 -21.48 -6.41 17.04
C LYS A 362 -22.81 -6.49 16.28
N LYS A 363 -23.87 -5.84 16.78
CA LYS A 363 -25.18 -5.78 16.09
C LYS A 363 -25.12 -5.11 14.71
N VAL A 364 -24.09 -4.31 14.44
CA VAL A 364 -23.91 -3.60 13.17
C VAL A 364 -22.89 -4.31 12.30
N CYS A 365 -21.72 -4.65 12.84
CA CYS A 365 -20.62 -5.21 12.07
C CYS A 365 -20.79 -6.71 11.78
N ALA A 366 -21.49 -7.48 12.62
CA ALA A 366 -21.63 -8.93 12.43
C ALA A 366 -22.84 -9.33 11.56
N VAL A 367 -23.45 -8.39 10.84
CA VAL A 367 -24.63 -8.68 9.99
C VAL A 367 -24.29 -9.40 8.70
N SER A 368 -23.05 -9.27 8.23
CA SER A 368 -22.48 -9.98 7.08
C SER A 368 -20.96 -9.92 7.14
N THR A 369 -20.28 -10.84 6.44
CA THR A 369 -18.82 -10.81 6.28
C THR A 369 -18.35 -9.49 5.66
N GLU A 370 -19.03 -9.01 4.62
CA GLU A 370 -18.70 -7.74 3.97
C GLU A 370 -18.77 -6.55 4.95
N MET A 371 -19.79 -6.51 5.81
CA MET A 371 -19.94 -5.42 6.80
C MET A 371 -18.88 -5.52 7.91
N LEU A 372 -18.49 -6.74 8.31
CA LEU A 372 -17.40 -6.95 9.26
C LEU A 372 -16.08 -6.42 8.69
N GLU A 373 -15.81 -6.73 7.44
CA GLU A 373 -14.62 -6.28 6.73
C GLU A 373 -14.62 -4.76 6.48
N ASP A 374 -15.78 -4.16 6.20
CA ASP A 374 -15.93 -2.69 6.16
C ASP A 374 -15.62 -2.07 7.54
N CYS A 375 -16.04 -2.71 8.64
CA CYS A 375 -15.67 -2.28 9.99
C CYS A 375 -14.15 -2.42 10.23
N TRP A 376 -13.51 -3.52 9.79
CA TRP A 376 -12.06 -3.66 9.86
C TRP A 376 -11.32 -2.58 9.08
N ALA A 377 -11.70 -2.34 7.82
CA ALA A 377 -11.11 -1.28 7.00
C ALA A 377 -11.27 0.11 7.63
N ALA A 378 -12.45 0.41 8.17
CA ALA A 378 -12.70 1.68 8.86
C ALA A 378 -11.87 1.82 10.14
N SER A 379 -11.64 0.73 10.88
CA SER A 379 -10.74 0.70 12.03
C SER A 379 -9.28 0.90 11.61
N TYR A 380 -8.84 0.18 10.57
CA TYR A 380 -7.48 0.22 10.05
C TYR A 380 -7.08 1.63 9.62
N ASN A 381 -7.91 2.29 8.81
CA ASN A 381 -7.65 3.65 8.33
C ASN A 381 -8.00 4.75 9.35
N GLY A 382 -9.16 4.62 10.02
CA GLY A 382 -9.76 5.68 10.84
C GLY A 382 -9.44 5.61 12.34
N GLY A 383 -8.93 4.47 12.79
CA GLY A 383 -8.66 4.10 14.18
C GLY A 383 -9.86 3.45 14.89
N PRO A 384 -9.63 2.42 15.73
CA PRO A 384 -10.69 1.62 16.35
C PRO A 384 -11.64 2.42 17.25
N ASN A 385 -11.08 3.34 18.05
CA ASN A 385 -11.86 4.22 18.92
C ASN A 385 -12.83 5.14 18.14
N ARG A 386 -12.47 5.50 16.90
CA ARG A 386 -13.35 6.32 16.07
C ARG A 386 -14.50 5.48 15.54
N LEU A 387 -14.21 4.28 15.02
CA LEU A 387 -15.23 3.35 14.57
C LEU A 387 -16.26 3.08 15.67
N ASN A 388 -15.81 2.68 16.87
CA ASN A 388 -16.69 2.38 18.00
C ASN A 388 -17.65 3.55 18.31
N ARG A 389 -17.12 4.79 18.39
CA ARG A 389 -17.95 5.98 18.65
C ARG A 389 -18.97 6.25 17.55
N VAL A 390 -18.58 6.12 16.29
CA VAL A 390 -19.47 6.41 15.15
C VAL A 390 -20.58 5.37 15.08
N VAL A 391 -20.24 4.08 15.18
CA VAL A 391 -21.22 2.98 15.15
C VAL A 391 -22.15 3.07 16.36
N THR A 392 -21.64 3.30 17.56
CA THR A 392 -22.47 3.44 18.76
C THR A 392 -23.48 4.57 18.64
N LYS A 393 -23.10 5.69 17.99
CA LYS A 393 -23.98 6.84 17.83
C LYS A 393 -24.96 6.71 16.65
N ARG A 394 -24.55 6.07 15.55
CA ARG A 394 -25.29 6.10 14.27
C ARG A 394 -25.89 4.75 13.88
N GLY A 395 -25.53 3.68 14.57
CA GLY A 395 -25.99 2.32 14.26
C GLY A 395 -25.74 1.97 12.79
N LYS A 396 -26.76 1.46 12.11
CA LYS A 396 -26.73 1.09 10.68
C LYS A 396 -26.36 2.23 9.72
N HIS A 397 -26.51 3.49 10.13
CA HIS A 397 -26.22 4.67 9.30
C HIS A 397 -24.77 5.18 9.46
N TRP A 398 -23.87 4.38 10.03
CA TRP A 398 -22.50 4.79 10.35
C TRP A 398 -21.65 5.19 9.13
N MET A 399 -21.96 4.62 7.95
CA MET A 399 -21.28 4.91 6.69
C MET A 399 -21.90 6.03 5.87
N GLU A 400 -23.07 6.54 6.25
CA GLU A 400 -23.71 7.62 5.51
C GLU A 400 -23.00 8.95 5.78
N LYS A 401 -22.67 9.71 4.73
CA LYS A 401 -22.12 11.06 4.93
C LYS A 401 -23.22 12.00 5.43
N ASP A 402 -23.06 12.55 6.63
CA ASP A 402 -23.94 13.61 7.13
C ASP A 402 -23.58 14.93 6.43
N THR A 403 -24.48 15.43 5.59
CA THR A 403 -24.32 16.69 4.84
C THR A 403 -24.68 17.93 5.66
N THR A 404 -25.21 17.75 6.87
CA THR A 404 -25.72 18.86 7.71
C THR A 404 -24.77 19.18 8.87
N VAL A 405 -23.97 20.24 8.72
CA VAL A 405 -23.07 20.71 9.79
C VAL A 405 -23.82 21.67 10.71
N ARG A 406 -24.42 21.16 11.81
CA ARG A 406 -25.07 22.03 12.83
C ARG A 406 -24.13 22.48 13.95
N ASN A 407 -23.08 21.71 14.25
CA ASN A 407 -22.07 22.05 15.28
C ASN A 407 -20.75 21.35 14.98
N THR A 408 -19.70 22.11 14.64
CA THR A 408 -18.43 21.58 14.14
C THR A 408 -17.72 20.61 15.11
N ARG A 409 -17.67 20.89 16.42
CA ARG A 409 -17.00 19.98 17.38
C ARG A 409 -17.72 18.65 17.57
N ARG A 410 -19.04 18.68 17.78
CA ARG A 410 -19.84 17.44 17.91
C ARG A 410 -19.89 16.68 16.59
N TYR A 411 -19.88 17.39 15.46
CA TYR A 411 -19.88 16.83 14.12
C TYR A 411 -18.62 15.98 13.89
N PHE A 412 -17.40 16.50 14.07
CA PHE A 412 -16.17 15.74 13.81
C PHE A 412 -15.97 14.51 14.70
N ALA A 413 -16.57 14.49 15.90
CA ALA A 413 -16.52 13.36 16.81
C ALA A 413 -17.49 12.23 16.43
N SER A 414 -18.54 12.53 15.64
CA SER A 414 -19.61 11.57 15.32
C SER A 414 -19.64 11.07 13.88
N ARG A 415 -18.58 11.30 13.11
CA ARG A 415 -18.43 10.75 11.76
C ARG A 415 -17.03 10.21 11.53
N LEU A 416 -16.91 9.36 10.51
CA LEU A 416 -15.63 9.00 9.94
C LEU A 416 -14.96 10.24 9.31
N LYS A 417 -13.63 10.17 9.16
CA LYS A 417 -12.89 11.17 8.38
C LYS A 417 -13.31 11.08 6.91
N GLU A 418 -13.20 12.17 6.15
CA GLU A 418 -13.44 12.13 4.69
C GLU A 418 -12.55 11.10 3.99
N GLU A 419 -11.30 11.01 4.44
CA GLU A 419 -10.34 9.99 4.00
C GLU A 419 -10.88 8.58 4.19
N THR A 420 -11.40 8.24 5.37
CA THR A 420 -11.96 6.90 5.66
C THR A 420 -13.20 6.58 4.83
N TYR A 421 -14.07 7.57 4.52
CA TYR A 421 -15.17 7.32 3.59
C TYR A 421 -14.69 7.03 2.17
N THR A 422 -13.62 7.72 1.74
CA THR A 422 -13.02 7.50 0.42
C THR A 422 -12.33 6.14 0.37
N TYR A 423 -11.64 5.76 1.45
CA TYR A 423 -11.05 4.44 1.67
C TYR A 423 -12.10 3.33 1.50
N LEU A 424 -13.22 3.37 2.23
CA LEU A 424 -14.31 2.38 2.07
C LEU A 424 -14.87 2.32 0.65
N ALA A 425 -14.96 3.46 -0.06
CA ALA A 425 -15.39 3.48 -1.45
C ALA A 425 -14.38 2.85 -2.41
N LYS A 426 -13.07 3.06 -2.18
CA LYS A 426 -11.98 2.41 -2.91
C LYS A 426 -12.04 0.90 -2.71
N LEU A 427 -12.01 0.44 -1.46
CA LEU A 427 -12.10 -0.97 -1.09
C LEU A 427 -13.25 -1.70 -1.79
N ARG A 428 -14.48 -1.16 -1.73
CA ARG A 428 -15.65 -1.75 -2.38
C ARG A 428 -15.55 -1.79 -3.91
N SER A 429 -14.95 -0.76 -4.52
CA SER A 429 -14.73 -0.74 -5.97
C SER A 429 -13.76 -1.82 -6.41
N ILE A 430 -12.70 -2.06 -5.62
CA ILE A 430 -11.72 -3.11 -5.88
C ILE A 430 -12.34 -4.50 -5.72
N ARG A 431 -13.07 -4.74 -4.63
CA ARG A 431 -13.83 -5.99 -4.41
C ARG A 431 -14.83 -6.28 -5.51
N GLY A 432 -15.61 -5.28 -5.90
CA GLY A 432 -16.57 -5.42 -7.00
C GLY A 432 -15.90 -5.80 -8.32
N TYR A 433 -14.68 -5.32 -8.55
CA TYR A 433 -13.89 -5.68 -9.74
C TYR A 433 -13.30 -7.10 -9.64
N LEU A 434 -12.78 -7.52 -8.48
CA LEU A 434 -12.35 -8.90 -8.24
C LEU A 434 -13.49 -9.90 -8.49
N LEU A 435 -14.66 -9.67 -7.91
CA LEU A 435 -15.86 -10.49 -8.10
C LEU A 435 -16.32 -10.55 -9.57
N ALA A 436 -16.11 -9.47 -10.35
CA ALA A 436 -16.44 -9.46 -11.76
C ALA A 436 -15.49 -10.33 -12.58
N LEU A 437 -14.20 -10.36 -12.24
CA LEU A 437 -13.20 -11.20 -12.88
C LEU A 437 -13.48 -12.70 -12.67
N GLU A 438 -13.85 -13.09 -11.44
CA GLU A 438 -14.22 -14.47 -11.12
C GLU A 438 -15.40 -14.95 -11.97
N LYS A 439 -16.45 -14.13 -12.08
CA LYS A 439 -17.63 -14.46 -12.91
C LYS A 439 -17.33 -14.54 -14.41
N SER A 440 -16.29 -13.84 -14.86
CA SER A 440 -15.88 -13.83 -16.27
C SER A 440 -14.95 -14.98 -16.64
N THR A 441 -14.40 -15.69 -15.65
CA THR A 441 -13.55 -16.85 -15.88
C THR A 441 -14.47 -18.05 -16.20
N PRO A 442 -14.38 -18.65 -17.39
CA PRO A 442 -15.20 -19.82 -17.72
C PRO A 442 -14.93 -20.93 -16.70
N SER A 443 -16.00 -21.46 -16.09
CA SER A 443 -15.97 -22.65 -15.24
C SER A 443 -15.19 -23.76 -15.95
N THR A 444 -13.94 -23.96 -15.56
CA THR A 444 -13.11 -25.09 -15.97
C THR A 444 -13.35 -26.25 -15.00
N THR A 445 -14.61 -26.67 -14.92
CA THR A 445 -15.11 -27.91 -14.31
C THR A 445 -16.37 -28.26 -15.11
N ASP A 446 -16.51 -29.40 -15.78
CA ASP A 446 -15.94 -30.73 -15.54
C ASP A 446 -15.55 -31.47 -16.84
N PRO A 447 -14.67 -32.51 -16.76
CA PRO A 447 -14.38 -33.46 -17.83
C PRO A 447 -15.58 -34.32 -18.28
#